data_AF-A0AAW4BM51-F1
#
_entry.id   AF-A0AAW4BM51-F1
#
_cell.length_a   1.000
_cell.length_b   1.000
_cell.length_c   1.000
_cell.angle_alpha   90.00
_cell.angle_beta   90.00
_cell.angle_gamma   90.00
#
_symmetry.space_group_name_H-M   'P 1'
#
loop_
_entity.id
_entity.type
_entity.pdbx_description
1 polymer ?
#
loop_
_entity_poly.entity_id
_entity_poly.type
_entity_poly.pdbx_seq_one_letter_code
_entity_poly.pdbx_strand_id
1 'polypeptide(L)'
;MKIGFEFNTDQGVATVVGETQDYLYSVHLSPSPKNGKQYDGEITIITAFKDMPEQLLGAVRFNDVVDHAANSCDLVLPNGRKLFSSDDCKKIDSETWKVLIKKYRVGPTELVAPPDYV
;
A
#
# COMPACT_ATOMS: atom_id res chain seq x y z
N MET A 1 13.05 9.05 3.57
CA MET A 1 12.63 8.66 4.95
C MET A 1 13.08 7.23 5.22
N LYS A 2 13.17 6.77 6.48
CA LYS A 2 13.56 5.36 6.72
C LYS A 2 12.37 4.43 6.44
N ILE A 3 12.61 3.32 5.74
CA ILE A 3 11.62 2.24 5.59
C ILE A 3 11.19 1.76 6.99
N GLY A 4 9.89 1.59 7.18
CA GLY A 4 9.27 1.26 8.44
C GLY A 4 8.97 2.45 9.35
N PHE A 5 9.30 3.69 8.95
CA PHE A 5 8.85 4.89 9.66
C PHE A 5 7.32 5.01 9.57
N GLU A 6 6.68 5.34 10.69
CA GLU A 6 5.22 5.46 10.77
C GLU A 6 4.81 6.89 11.07
N PHE A 7 3.68 7.30 10.51
CA PHE A 7 3.01 8.53 10.86
C PHE A 7 1.50 8.29 10.94
N ASN A 8 0.87 8.92 11.91
CA ASN A 8 -0.57 8.84 12.10
C ASN A 8 -1.28 9.76 11.10
N THR A 9 -2.37 9.27 10.54
CA THR A 9 -3.31 10.07 9.77
C THR A 9 -4.57 10.31 10.60
N ASP A 10 -5.50 11.08 10.06
CA ASP A 10 -6.83 11.28 10.64
C ASP A 10 -7.68 10.00 10.67
N GLN A 11 -7.35 9.00 9.84
CA GLN A 11 -8.16 7.77 9.69
C GLN A 11 -7.39 6.46 9.92
N GLY A 12 -6.08 6.52 10.22
CA GLY A 12 -5.27 5.31 10.24
C GLY A 12 -3.79 5.55 10.56
N VAL A 13 -2.98 4.58 10.17
CA VAL A 13 -1.51 4.65 10.26
C VAL A 13 -0.92 4.43 8.88
N ALA A 14 0.03 5.29 8.49
CA ALA A 14 0.82 5.12 7.29
C ALA A 14 2.25 4.74 7.66
N THR A 15 2.78 3.73 6.98
CA THR A 15 4.12 3.20 7.21
C THR A 15 4.89 3.18 5.91
N VAL A 16 6.04 3.85 5.88
CA VAL A 16 6.90 3.92 4.69
C VAL A 16 7.37 2.51 4.33
N VAL A 17 7.04 2.03 3.14
CA VAL A 17 7.48 0.71 2.66
C VAL A 17 8.58 0.82 1.62
N GLY A 18 8.77 2.01 1.03
CA GLY A 18 9.93 2.28 0.20
C GLY A 18 9.94 3.66 -0.42
N GLU A 19 10.93 3.86 -1.29
CA GLU A 19 11.11 5.08 -2.06
C GLU A 19 11.65 4.75 -3.46
N THR A 20 11.37 5.66 -4.40
CA THR A 20 12.02 5.78 -5.69
C THR A 20 13.00 6.97 -5.65
N GLN A 21 13.47 7.42 -6.81
CA GLN A 21 14.28 8.63 -6.89
C GLN A 21 13.51 9.86 -6.37
N ASP A 22 12.24 10.02 -6.77
CA ASP A 22 11.46 11.24 -6.53
C ASP A 22 10.32 11.04 -5.51
N TYR A 23 9.91 9.79 -5.28
CA TYR A 23 8.70 9.48 -4.52
C TYR A 23 8.98 8.60 -3.31
N LEU A 24 8.18 8.78 -2.26
CA LEU A 24 8.03 7.81 -1.19
C LEU A 24 6.69 7.11 -1.35
N TYR A 25 6.63 5.84 -0.99
CA TYR A 25 5.39 5.09 -0.92
C TYR A 25 5.24 4.41 0.43
N SER A 26 4.03 4.52 0.98
CA SER A 26 3.68 4.05 2.31
C SER A 26 2.45 3.16 2.24
N VAL A 27 2.43 2.10 3.03
CA VAL A 27 1.21 1.33 3.28
C VAL A 27 0.39 2.06 4.33
N HIS A 28 -0.87 2.31 4.02
CA HIS A 28 -1.82 2.93 4.92
C HIS A 28 -2.89 1.92 5.30
N LEU A 29 -3.13 1.83 6.60
CA LEU A 29 -4.09 0.91 7.21
C LEU A 29 -5.18 1.73 7.89
N SER A 30 -6.39 1.65 7.35
CA SER A 30 -7.59 2.30 7.92
C SER A 30 -8.71 1.28 8.18
N PRO A 31 -9.20 1.15 9.43
CA PRO A 31 -8.72 1.83 10.63
C PRO A 31 -7.33 1.35 11.06
N SER A 32 -6.68 2.03 12.01
CA SER A 32 -5.39 1.56 12.55
C SER A 32 -5.50 0.14 13.14
N PRO A 33 -4.55 -0.76 12.85
CA PRO A 33 -4.57 -2.13 13.37
C PRO A 33 -4.57 -2.15 14.90
N LYS A 34 -5.41 -2.99 15.48
CA LYS A 34 -5.43 -3.24 16.93
C LYS A 34 -4.61 -4.48 17.25
N ASN A 35 -3.69 -4.38 18.19
CA ASN A 35 -2.84 -5.49 18.61
C ASN A 35 -3.66 -6.75 18.95
N GLY A 36 -3.26 -7.89 18.37
CA GLY A 36 -3.87 -9.19 18.65
C GLY A 36 -5.23 -9.44 17.99
N LYS A 37 -5.68 -8.56 17.09
CA LYS A 37 -6.90 -8.78 16.29
C LYS A 37 -6.55 -8.98 14.82
N GLN A 38 -7.35 -9.78 14.12
CA GLN A 38 -7.31 -9.82 12.67
C GLN A 38 -7.63 -8.43 12.12
N TYR A 39 -6.89 -8.02 11.10
CA TYR A 39 -7.11 -6.76 10.41
C TYR A 39 -8.28 -6.91 9.42
N ASP A 40 -9.28 -6.04 9.53
CA ASP A 40 -10.51 -6.03 8.72
C ASP A 40 -10.72 -4.71 7.96
N GLY A 41 -9.66 -3.89 7.87
CA GLY A 41 -9.68 -2.57 7.21
C GLY A 41 -9.20 -2.59 5.76
N GLU A 42 -9.18 -1.39 5.16
CA GLU A 42 -8.66 -1.18 3.81
C GLU A 42 -7.14 -0.91 3.84
N ILE A 43 -6.41 -1.64 2.99
CA ILE A 43 -4.98 -1.45 2.77
C ILE A 43 -4.79 -0.61 1.51
N THR A 44 -4.22 0.58 1.66
CA THR A 44 -3.94 1.49 0.55
C THR A 44 -2.45 1.79 0.45
N ILE A 45 -1.95 1.97 -0.77
CA ILE A 45 -0.61 2.49 -1.02
C ILE A 45 -0.74 3.98 -1.28
N ILE A 46 -0.15 4.77 -0.39
CA ILE A 46 -0.09 6.23 -0.52
C ILE A 46 1.26 6.61 -1.12
N THR A 47 1.24 7.49 -2.10
CA THR A 47 2.42 8.09 -2.71
C THR A 47 2.54 9.56 -2.35
N ALA A 48 3.75 10.03 -2.09
CA ALA A 48 4.05 11.43 -1.88
C ALA A 48 5.45 11.78 -2.40
N PHE A 49 5.71 13.07 -2.63
CA PHE A 49 7.06 13.53 -2.96
C PHE A 49 8.00 13.37 -1.77
N LYS A 50 9.24 12.97 -2.00
CA LYS A 50 10.24 12.80 -0.91
C LYS A 50 10.52 14.09 -0.15
N ASP A 51 10.54 15.21 -0.86
CA ASP A 51 10.87 16.52 -0.29
C ASP A 51 9.65 17.20 0.35
N MET A 52 8.44 16.75 0.01
CA MET A 52 7.16 17.28 0.52
C MET A 52 6.20 16.11 0.81
N PRO A 53 6.49 15.28 1.84
CA PRO A 53 5.71 14.10 2.17
C PRO A 53 4.24 14.40 2.52
N GLU A 54 3.94 15.61 2.94
CA GLU A 54 2.59 16.12 3.19
C GLU A 54 1.77 16.33 1.91
N GLN A 55 2.41 16.46 0.74
CA GLN A 55 1.74 16.56 -0.55
C GLN A 55 1.54 15.17 -1.14
N LEU A 56 0.38 14.58 -0.84
CA LEU A 56 -0.02 13.30 -1.40
C LEU A 56 -0.20 13.41 -2.92
N LEU A 57 0.51 12.55 -3.64
CA LEU A 57 0.40 12.41 -5.10
C LEU A 57 -0.80 11.58 -5.49
N GLY A 58 -1.13 10.58 -4.68
CA GLY A 58 -2.23 9.68 -4.93
C GLY A 58 -2.25 8.55 -3.92
N ALA A 59 -3.41 7.91 -3.84
CA ALA A 59 -3.64 6.69 -3.10
C ALA A 59 -4.24 5.66 -4.06
N VAL A 60 -3.77 4.41 -3.97
CA VAL A 60 -4.28 3.28 -4.73
C VAL A 60 -4.56 2.13 -3.78
N ARG A 61 -5.50 1.24 -4.11
CA ARG A 61 -5.73 0.06 -3.29
C ARG A 61 -4.55 -0.87 -3.43
N PHE A 62 -4.17 -1.52 -2.32
CA PHE A 62 -3.08 -2.47 -2.38
C PHE A 62 -3.39 -3.66 -3.30
N ASN A 63 -4.66 -4.09 -3.36
CA ASN A 63 -5.10 -5.12 -4.31
C ASN A 63 -4.84 -4.74 -5.77
N ASP A 64 -5.05 -3.47 -6.15
CA ASP A 64 -4.74 -3.02 -7.52
C ASP A 64 -3.24 -3.18 -7.81
N VAL A 65 -2.37 -2.89 -6.85
CA VAL A 65 -0.92 -3.07 -6.98
C VAL A 65 -0.56 -4.54 -7.16
N VAL A 66 -1.18 -5.43 -6.37
CA VAL A 66 -0.97 -6.89 -6.47
C VAL A 66 -1.40 -7.40 -7.84
N ASP A 67 -2.58 -6.99 -8.32
CA ASP A 67 -3.10 -7.39 -9.62
C ASP A 67 -2.18 -6.93 -10.77
N HIS A 68 -1.70 -5.68 -10.71
CA HIS A 68 -0.78 -5.15 -11.72
C HIS A 68 0.60 -5.83 -11.67
N ALA A 69 1.10 -6.15 -10.47
CA ALA A 69 2.34 -6.90 -10.28
C ALA A 69 2.24 -8.32 -10.87
N ALA A 70 1.12 -9.01 -10.63
CA ALA A 70 0.87 -10.36 -11.11
C ALA A 70 0.71 -10.41 -12.64
N ASN A 71 -0.01 -9.44 -13.21
CA ASN A 71 -0.25 -9.36 -14.65
C ASN A 71 0.86 -8.64 -15.44
N SER A 72 1.92 -8.19 -14.75
CA SER A 72 3.02 -7.42 -15.34
C SER A 72 2.54 -6.21 -16.16
N CYS A 73 1.61 -5.45 -15.59
CA CYS A 73 1.02 -4.26 -16.21
C CYS A 73 1.42 -2.99 -15.44
N ASP A 74 1.51 -1.86 -16.15
CA ASP A 74 1.75 -0.55 -15.52
C ASP A 74 0.48 -0.05 -14.84
N LEU A 75 0.61 0.52 -13.64
CA LEU A 75 -0.49 1.17 -12.94
C LEU A 75 -0.57 2.63 -13.39
N VAL A 76 -1.67 2.97 -14.08
CA VAL A 76 -1.90 4.27 -14.69
C VAL A 76 -3.09 4.95 -14.03
N LEU A 77 -2.94 6.22 -13.68
CA LEU A 77 -4.02 7.04 -13.14
C LEU A 77 -5.12 7.29 -14.19
N PRO A 78 -6.36 7.64 -13.80
CA PRO A 78 -7.45 7.93 -14.74
C PRO A 78 -7.14 9.03 -15.77
N ASN A 79 -6.19 9.91 -15.46
CA ASN A 79 -5.70 10.96 -16.37
C ASN A 79 -4.63 10.49 -17.37
N GLY A 80 -4.36 9.19 -17.44
CA GLY A 80 -3.36 8.59 -18.33
C GLY A 80 -1.91 8.70 -17.85
N ARG A 81 -1.65 9.33 -16.69
CA ARG A 81 -0.30 9.41 -16.13
C ARG A 81 0.06 8.09 -15.44
N LYS A 82 1.20 7.52 -15.83
CA LYS A 82 1.78 6.35 -15.15
C LYS A 82 2.15 6.71 -13.71
N LEU A 83 1.59 5.96 -12.75
CA LEU A 83 1.95 6.08 -11.33
C LEU A 83 3.10 5.13 -10.99
N PHE A 84 2.97 3.86 -11.40
CA PHE A 84 3.96 2.81 -11.16
C PHE A 84 4.15 1.97 -12.42
N SER A 85 5.39 1.59 -12.71
CA SER A 85 5.65 0.53 -13.69
C SER A 85 5.28 -0.85 -13.12
N SER A 86 5.18 -1.86 -13.98
CA SER A 86 4.99 -3.25 -13.52
C SER A 86 6.06 -3.70 -12.52
N ASP A 87 7.31 -3.25 -12.70
CA ASP A 87 8.42 -3.61 -11.81
C ASP A 87 8.34 -2.87 -10.48
N ASP A 88 7.87 -1.60 -10.50
CA ASP A 88 7.55 -0.88 -9.27
C ASP A 88 6.43 -1.58 -8.50
N CYS A 89 5.36 -2.03 -9.18
CA CYS A 89 4.28 -2.78 -8.56
C CYS A 89 4.78 -4.05 -7.87
N LYS A 90 5.64 -4.85 -8.53
CA LYS A 90 6.25 -6.06 -7.93
C LYS A 90 7.08 -5.73 -6.69
N LYS A 91 7.83 -4.63 -6.73
CA LYS A 91 8.63 -4.18 -5.59
C LYS A 91 7.74 -3.72 -4.44
N ILE A 92 6.71 -2.92 -4.72
CA ILE A 92 5.77 -2.41 -3.72
C ILE A 92 5.01 -3.55 -3.07
N ASP A 93 4.54 -4.53 -3.84
CA ASP A 93 3.90 -5.75 -3.34
C ASP A 93 4.80 -6.47 -2.33
N SER A 94 6.04 -6.77 -2.73
CA SER A 94 7.01 -7.46 -1.87
C SER A 94 7.33 -6.68 -0.58
N GLU A 95 7.60 -5.39 -0.67
CA GLU A 95 7.95 -4.56 0.50
C GLU A 95 6.74 -4.34 1.43
N THR A 96 5.54 -4.19 0.86
CA THR A 96 4.32 -4.04 1.64
C THR A 96 4.05 -5.31 2.45
N TRP A 97 4.14 -6.50 1.85
CA TRP A 97 3.97 -7.75 2.60
C TRP A 97 5.01 -7.92 3.70
N LYS A 98 6.28 -7.54 3.46
CA LYS A 98 7.31 -7.57 4.51
C LYS A 98 6.92 -6.72 5.72
N VAL A 99 6.35 -5.54 5.49
CA VAL A 99 5.89 -4.64 6.55
C VAL A 99 4.62 -5.18 7.23
N LEU A 100 3.62 -5.60 6.45
CA LEU A 100 2.36 -6.18 6.96
C LEU A 100 2.60 -7.38 7.87
N ILE A 101 3.45 -8.31 7.44
CA ILE A 101 3.77 -9.52 8.20
C ILE A 101 4.58 -9.17 9.45
N LYS A 102 5.67 -8.39 9.31
CA LYS A 102 6.60 -8.14 10.43
C LYS A 102 6.01 -7.24 11.51
N LYS A 103 5.28 -6.19 11.12
CA LYS A 103 4.78 -5.18 12.06
C LYS A 103 3.36 -5.48 12.51
N TYR A 104 2.47 -5.78 11.57
CA TYR A 104 1.05 -5.88 11.85
C TYR A 104 0.57 -7.32 12.02
N ARG A 105 1.45 -8.31 11.78
CA ARG A 105 1.11 -9.74 11.76
C ARG A 105 -0.06 -10.03 10.80
N VAL A 106 -0.18 -9.20 9.76
CA VAL A 106 -1.13 -9.38 8.66
C VAL A 106 -0.39 -10.18 7.59
N GLY A 107 -0.77 -11.44 7.44
CA GLY A 107 -0.35 -12.27 6.32
C GLY A 107 -1.23 -12.03 5.09
N PRO A 108 -0.81 -12.52 3.91
CA PRO A 108 -1.74 -12.71 2.81
C PRO A 108 -2.84 -13.66 3.29
N THR A 109 -3.95 -13.09 3.73
CA THR A 109 -5.19 -13.84 3.85
C THR A 109 -5.56 -14.26 2.42
N GLU A 110 -5.89 -15.53 2.24
CA GLU A 110 -6.64 -15.97 1.05
C GLU A 110 -7.71 -14.90 0.78
N LEU A 111 -7.74 -14.36 -0.44
CA LEU A 111 -8.78 -13.45 -0.89
C LEU A 111 -10.13 -14.04 -0.43
N VAL A 112 -10.71 -13.51 0.64
CA VAL A 112 -12.05 -13.88 1.04
C VAL A 112 -12.92 -13.23 -0.02
N ALA A 113 -13.26 -14.01 -1.05
CA ALA A 113 -14.31 -13.65 -1.98
C ALA A 113 -15.51 -13.20 -1.13
N PRO A 114 -16.13 -12.04 -1.44
CA PRO A 114 -17.35 -11.66 -0.75
C PRO A 114 -18.30 -12.87 -0.81
N PRO A 115 -18.91 -13.28 0.31
CA PRO A 115 -19.79 -14.44 0.31
C PRO A 115 -20.83 -14.21 -0.78
N ASP A 116 -20.86 -15.13 -1.75
CA ASP A 116 -21.82 -15.10 -2.84
C ASP A 116 -23.21 -14.85 -2.24
N TYR A 117 -23.88 -13.82 -2.74
CA TYR A 117 -25.28 -13.57 -2.41
C TYR A 117 -26.09 -14.80 -2.85
N VAL A 118 -26.53 -15.60 -1.87
CA VAL A 118 -27.50 -16.69 -2.04
C VAL A 118 -28.90 -16.11 -2.18
#